data_AF-G5S8U4-F1
#
_entry.id   AF-G5S8U4-F1
#
_cell.length_a   1.000
_cell.length_b   1.000
_cell.length_c   1.000
_cell.angle_alpha   90.00
_cell.angle_beta   90.00
_cell.angle_gamma   90.00
#
_symmetry.space_group_name_H-M   'P 1'
#
loop_
_entity.id
_entity.type
_entity.pdbx_description
1 polymer ?
#
loop_
_entity_poly.entity_id
_entity_poly.type
_entity_poly.pdbx_seq_one_letter_code
_entity_poly.pdbx_strand_id
1 'polypeptide(L)'
;RTAALASENKALAHPHSVDSLPTSANQEDHVSMAPAAGRRLWEMAANTRGIIAVEWLAACQGIDLREGLTSSPLLEQARQTLRERVAHYTQDRFFAPDIECATALLAQGALQRLVPDFM
;
A
#
# COMPACT_ATOMS: atom_id res chain seq x y z
N ARG A 1 6.67 -11.04 3.58
CA ARG A 1 5.29 -10.56 3.29
C ARG A 1 5.27 -9.52 2.16
N THR A 2 5.99 -8.40 2.24
CA THR A 2 6.03 -7.37 1.18
C THR A 2 6.47 -7.89 -0.20
N ALA A 3 7.53 -8.71 -0.26
CA ALA A 3 7.99 -9.31 -1.51
C ALA A 3 6.94 -10.22 -2.18
N ALA A 4 6.13 -10.93 -1.39
CA ALA A 4 5.04 -11.77 -1.90
C ALA A 4 3.92 -10.90 -2.51
N LEU A 5 3.48 -9.87 -1.78
CA LEU A 5 2.48 -8.90 -2.28
C LEU A 5 2.95 -8.21 -3.57
N ALA A 6 4.24 -7.86 -3.66
CA ALA A 6 4.81 -7.29 -4.87
C ALA A 6 4.83 -8.29 -6.02
N SER A 7 5.12 -9.56 -5.73
CA SER A 7 5.09 -10.66 -6.72
C SER A 7 3.66 -10.93 -7.22
N GLU A 8 2.68 -10.94 -6.34
CA GLU A 8 1.26 -11.06 -6.68
C GLU A 8 0.82 -9.90 -7.60
N ASN A 9 1.21 -8.67 -7.27
CA ASN A 9 0.95 -7.52 -8.14
C ASN A 9 1.60 -7.65 -9.53
N LYS A 10 2.77 -8.29 -9.65
CA LYS A 10 3.37 -8.57 -10.95
C LYS A 10 2.53 -9.56 -11.75
N ALA A 11 2.01 -10.61 -11.12
CA ALA A 11 1.11 -11.56 -11.78
C ALA A 11 -0.18 -10.88 -12.26
N LEU A 12 -0.75 -9.98 -11.45
CA LEU A 12 -1.94 -9.19 -11.80
C LEU A 12 -1.67 -8.08 -12.83
N ALA A 13 -0.41 -7.70 -13.07
CA ALA A 13 -0.07 -6.53 -13.88
C ALA A 13 -0.38 -6.70 -15.38
N HIS A 14 -0.63 -7.92 -15.86
CA HIS A 14 -0.98 -8.16 -17.26
C HIS A 14 -2.20 -7.31 -17.70
N PRO A 15 -2.07 -6.52 -18.78
CA PRO A 15 -3.14 -5.60 -19.17
C PRO A 15 -4.31 -6.37 -19.80
N HIS A 16 -5.48 -6.38 -19.16
CA HIS A 16 -6.67 -7.02 -19.77
C HIS A 16 -7.15 -6.32 -21.06
N SER A 17 -6.81 -5.05 -21.25
CA SER A 17 -7.24 -4.27 -22.41
C SER A 17 -6.56 -4.66 -23.72
N VAL A 18 -5.58 -5.55 -23.71
CA VAL A 18 -4.95 -6.10 -24.94
C VAL A 18 -5.61 -7.41 -25.39
N ASP A 19 -6.60 -7.89 -24.63
CA ASP A 19 -7.41 -9.05 -24.97
C ASP A 19 -8.77 -8.60 -25.52
N SER A 20 -9.29 -9.34 -26.50
CA SER A 20 -10.61 -9.13 -27.07
C SER A 20 -11.15 -10.48 -27.54
N LEU A 21 -12.29 -10.88 -26.97
CA LEU A 21 -13.00 -12.09 -27.35
C LEU A 21 -14.31 -11.69 -28.02
N PRO A 22 -14.51 -12.04 -29.31
CA PRO A 22 -15.70 -11.61 -30.03
C PRO A 22 -16.95 -12.24 -29.42
N THR A 23 -17.98 -11.41 -29.23
CA THR A 23 -19.27 -11.81 -28.66
C THR A 23 -20.38 -11.61 -29.68
N SER A 24 -21.56 -12.19 -29.40
CA SER A 24 -22.78 -11.94 -30.19
C SER A 24 -22.64 -12.25 -31.70
N ALA A 25 -22.16 -13.44 -32.05
CA ALA A 25 -21.95 -13.86 -33.45
C ALA A 25 -21.12 -12.85 -34.27
N ASN A 26 -20.08 -12.29 -33.66
CA ASN A 26 -19.15 -11.32 -34.26
C ASN A 26 -19.76 -9.93 -34.54
N GLN A 27 -20.85 -9.57 -33.86
CA GLN A 27 -21.38 -8.19 -33.83
C GLN A 27 -20.57 -7.29 -32.89
N GLU A 28 -20.04 -7.87 -31.81
CA GLU A 28 -19.09 -7.23 -30.90
C GLU A 28 -17.73 -7.88 -31.16
N ASP A 29 -17.14 -7.56 -32.30
CA ASP A 29 -15.87 -8.12 -32.75
C ASP A 29 -14.64 -7.50 -32.05
N HIS A 30 -14.83 -6.38 -31.35
CA HIS A 30 -13.82 -5.74 -30.51
C HIS A 30 -14.38 -5.33 -29.14
N VAL A 31 -13.87 -5.94 -28.05
CA VAL A 31 -14.31 -5.68 -26.67
C VAL A 31 -13.11 -5.29 -25.81
N SER A 32 -13.28 -4.30 -24.94
CA SER A 32 -12.18 -3.69 -24.17
C SER A 32 -11.74 -4.47 -22.93
N MET A 33 -12.54 -5.44 -22.48
CA MET A 33 -12.35 -6.16 -21.21
C MET A 33 -12.21 -5.23 -19.97
N ALA A 34 -12.66 -3.98 -20.08
CA ALA A 34 -12.46 -2.93 -19.07
C ALA A 34 -12.99 -3.29 -17.66
N PRO A 35 -14.13 -3.99 -17.48
CA PRO A 35 -14.58 -4.38 -16.15
C PRO A 35 -13.60 -5.30 -15.40
N ALA A 36 -12.98 -6.26 -16.09
CA ALA A 36 -11.94 -7.10 -15.51
C ALA A 36 -10.66 -6.30 -15.25
N ALA A 37 -10.28 -5.42 -16.19
CA ALA A 37 -9.15 -4.51 -16.07
C ALA A 37 -9.24 -3.61 -14.82
N GLY A 38 -10.44 -3.11 -14.51
CA GLY A 38 -10.71 -2.30 -13.32
C GLY A 38 -10.78 -3.12 -12.03
N ARG A 39 -11.38 -4.32 -12.06
CA ARG A 39 -11.54 -5.16 -10.87
C ARG A 39 -10.21 -5.50 -10.20
N ARG A 40 -9.18 -5.88 -10.96
CA ARG A 40 -7.86 -6.22 -10.43
C ARG A 40 -7.19 -5.08 -9.66
N LEU A 41 -7.53 -3.82 -9.95
CA LEU A 41 -6.89 -2.65 -9.34
C LEU A 41 -7.17 -2.55 -7.85
N TRP A 42 -8.34 -3.04 -7.39
CA TRP A 42 -8.68 -3.06 -5.97
C TRP A 42 -7.71 -3.90 -5.16
N GLU A 43 -7.41 -5.12 -5.65
CA GLU A 43 -6.46 -6.02 -5.02
C GLU A 43 -5.03 -5.47 -5.11
N MET A 44 -4.64 -4.96 -6.28
CA MET A 44 -3.32 -4.35 -6.45
C MET A 44 -3.09 -3.17 -5.50
N ALA A 45 -4.11 -2.31 -5.33
CA ALA A 45 -4.05 -1.18 -4.40
C ALA A 45 -3.99 -1.64 -2.94
N ALA A 46 -4.72 -2.70 -2.57
CA ALA A 46 -4.64 -3.28 -1.22
C ALA A 46 -3.25 -3.86 -0.93
N ASN A 47 -2.67 -4.59 -1.89
CA ASN A 47 -1.32 -5.14 -1.80
C ASN A 47 -0.27 -4.03 -1.64
N THR A 48 -0.35 -2.99 -2.48
CA THR A 48 0.53 -1.82 -2.39
C THR A 48 0.40 -1.12 -1.04
N ARG A 49 -0.82 -0.94 -0.51
CA ARG A 49 -1.02 -0.39 0.83
C ARG A 49 -0.33 -1.22 1.90
N GLY A 50 -0.43 -2.55 1.83
CA GLY A 50 0.26 -3.45 2.76
C GLY A 50 1.78 -3.34 2.68
N ILE A 51 2.33 -3.14 1.48
CA ILE A 51 3.77 -2.90 1.28
C ILE A 51 4.20 -1.59 1.97
N ILE A 52 3.49 -0.49 1.70
CA ILE A 52 3.78 0.83 2.29
C ILE A 52 3.60 0.82 3.81
N ALA A 53 2.62 0.08 4.33
CA ALA A 53 2.43 -0.07 5.78
C ALA A 53 3.67 -0.67 6.47
N VAL A 54 4.26 -1.71 5.89
CA VAL A 54 5.48 -2.34 6.42
C VAL A 54 6.68 -1.40 6.30
N GLU A 55 6.80 -0.67 5.17
CA GLU A 55 7.85 0.32 5.00
C GLU A 55 7.76 1.44 6.03
N TRP A 56 6.56 1.96 6.28
CA TRP A 56 6.32 3.00 7.28
C TRP A 56 6.65 2.54 8.71
N LEU A 57 6.28 1.30 9.07
CA LEU A 57 6.67 0.67 10.34
C LEU A 57 8.19 0.59 10.49
N ALA A 58 8.88 0.10 9.46
CA ALA A 58 10.33 -0.03 9.45
C ALA A 58 11.03 1.34 9.52
N ALA A 59 10.54 2.34 8.77
CA ALA A 59 11.08 3.69 8.78
C ALA A 59 10.94 4.36 10.15
N CYS A 60 9.77 4.25 10.79
CA CYS A 60 9.55 4.80 12.12
C CYS A 60 10.43 4.11 13.17
N GLN A 61 10.57 2.79 13.09
CA GLN A 61 11.47 2.04 13.96
C GLN A 61 12.93 2.49 13.75
N GLY A 62 13.36 2.66 12.49
CA GLY A 62 14.70 3.14 12.17
C GLY A 62 14.99 4.55 12.70
N ILE A 63 13.99 5.44 12.72
CA ILE A 63 14.13 6.77 13.33
C ILE A 63 14.24 6.65 14.85
N ASP A 64 13.40 5.84 15.50
CA ASP A 64 13.42 5.67 16.96
C ASP A 64 14.76 5.12 17.48
N LEU A 65 15.45 4.30 16.67
CA LEU A 65 16.77 3.75 17.00
C LEU A 65 17.92 4.76 16.87
N ARG A 66 17.66 5.96 16.32
CA ARG A 66 18.65 7.03 16.17
C ARG A 66 18.51 8.03 17.31
N GLU A 67 19.03 7.65 18.48
CA GLU A 67 18.97 8.48 19.68
C GLU A 67 19.50 9.91 19.44
N GLY A 68 18.75 10.90 19.94
CA GLY A 68 19.13 12.32 19.88
C GLY A 68 18.96 13.01 18.52
N LEU A 69 18.51 12.29 17.49
CA LEU A 69 18.24 12.87 16.17
C LEU A 69 16.74 13.05 15.93
N THR A 70 16.40 14.13 15.25
CA THR A 70 15.03 14.44 14.83
C THR A 70 14.94 14.53 13.32
N SER A 71 13.83 14.10 12.75
CA SER A 71 13.52 14.28 11.33
C SER A 71 12.84 15.63 11.06
N SER A 72 12.40 15.85 9.82
CA SER A 72 11.62 17.04 9.46
C SER A 72 10.24 17.03 10.14
N PRO A 73 9.59 18.21 10.33
CA PRO A 73 8.31 18.30 11.04
C PRO A 73 7.20 17.40 10.48
N LEU A 74 7.13 17.22 9.15
CA LEU A 74 6.13 16.35 8.52
C LEU A 74 6.39 14.87 8.79
N LEU A 75 7.67 14.46 8.79
CA LEU A 75 8.05 13.08 9.07
C LEU A 75 7.88 12.73 10.55
N GLU A 76 8.13 13.68 11.47
CA GLU A 76 7.82 13.50 12.88
C GLU A 76 6.32 13.37 13.14
N GLN A 77 5.48 14.15 12.45
CA GLN A 77 4.02 13.99 12.53
C GLN A 77 3.56 12.60 12.01
N ALA A 78 4.13 12.14 10.90
CA ALA A 78 3.85 10.80 10.39
C ALA A 78 4.29 9.72 11.40
N ARG A 79 5.49 9.85 11.98
CA ARG A 79 6.00 8.93 13.01
C ARG A 79 5.11 8.91 14.25
N GLN A 80 4.72 10.07 14.75
CA GLN A 80 3.83 10.20 15.90
C GLN A 80 2.47 9.56 15.65
N THR A 81 1.87 9.83 14.48
CA THR A 81 0.57 9.25 14.08
C THR A 81 0.60 7.71 14.13
N LEU A 82 1.71 7.10 13.72
CA LEU A 82 1.89 5.65 13.84
C LEU A 82 2.03 5.22 15.30
N ARG A 83 2.88 5.91 16.08
CA ARG A 83 3.24 5.55 17.45
C ARG A 83 2.09 5.67 18.44
N GLU A 84 1.10 6.51 18.15
CA GLU A 84 -0.17 6.57 18.89
C GLU A 84 -0.97 5.26 18.81
N ARG A 85 -0.71 4.42 17.80
CA ARG A 85 -1.46 3.18 17.56
C ARG A 85 -0.61 1.92 17.59
N VAL A 86 0.68 2.04 17.29
CA VAL A 86 1.65 0.95 17.24
C VAL A 86 2.87 1.31 18.07
N ALA A 87 3.04 0.64 19.21
CA ALA A 87 4.16 0.86 20.10
C ALA A 87 5.51 0.53 19.43
N HIS A 88 6.57 1.16 19.94
CA HIS A 88 7.95 0.85 19.54
C HIS A 88 8.23 -0.67 19.64
N TYR A 89 9.01 -1.19 18.69
CA TYR A 89 9.32 -2.61 18.64
C TYR A 89 10.57 -2.92 19.47
N THR A 90 10.39 -3.12 20.78
CA THR A 90 11.49 -3.36 21.74
C THR A 90 11.97 -4.81 21.75
N GLN A 91 11.05 -5.76 21.64
CA GLN A 91 11.30 -7.19 21.69
C GLN A 91 10.39 -7.89 20.69
N ASP A 92 10.77 -9.10 20.29
CA ASP A 92 9.98 -9.85 19.34
C ASP A 92 8.56 -10.12 19.85
N ARG A 93 7.60 -9.81 19.00
CA ARG A 93 6.18 -10.02 19.24
C ARG A 93 5.48 -10.42 17.96
N PHE A 94 4.25 -10.89 18.09
CA PHE A 94 3.41 -11.14 16.93
C PHE A 94 3.15 -9.83 16.17
N PHE A 95 3.73 -9.71 14.98
CA PHE A 95 3.82 -8.44 14.24
C PHE A 95 2.64 -8.19 13.30
N ALA A 96 1.79 -9.20 13.03
CA ALA A 96 0.65 -9.05 12.13
C ALA A 96 -0.33 -7.94 12.55
N PRO A 97 -0.68 -7.75 13.84
CA PRO A 97 -1.58 -6.69 14.28
C PRO A 97 -1.01 -5.29 14.03
N ASP A 98 0.31 -5.13 14.15
CA ASP A 98 0.99 -3.86 13.88
C ASP A 98 0.89 -3.50 12.39
N ILE A 99 1.09 -4.48 11.51
CA ILE A 99 0.93 -4.33 10.06
C ILE A 99 -0.52 -4.00 9.70
N GLU A 100 -1.49 -4.70 10.30
CA GLU A 100 -2.91 -4.45 10.07
C GLU A 100 -3.32 -3.04 10.54
N CYS A 101 -2.80 -2.60 11.69
CA CYS A 101 -3.04 -1.26 12.20
C CYS A 101 -2.49 -0.18 11.27
N ALA A 102 -1.22 -0.31 10.86
CA ALA A 102 -0.59 0.61 9.92
C ALA A 102 -1.33 0.63 8.55
N THR A 103 -1.76 -0.54 8.08
CA THR A 103 -2.54 -0.65 6.83
C THR A 103 -3.90 0.05 6.95
N ALA A 104 -4.59 -0.09 8.09
CA ALA A 104 -5.86 0.58 8.34
C ALA A 104 -5.71 2.11 8.42
N LEU A 105 -4.64 2.61 9.06
CA LEU A 105 -4.34 4.05 9.08
C LEU A 105 -4.12 4.62 7.67
N LEU A 106 -3.37 3.91 6.82
CA LEU A 106 -3.18 4.30 5.42
C LEU A 106 -4.49 4.26 4.63
N ALA A 107 -5.36 3.27 4.89
CA ALA A 107 -6.67 3.18 4.26
C ALA A 107 -7.60 4.35 4.65
N GLN A 108 -7.44 4.89 5.86
CA GLN A 108 -8.14 6.07 6.35
C GLN A 108 -7.54 7.39 5.86
N GLY A 109 -6.46 7.34 5.07
CA GLY A 109 -5.80 8.55 4.56
C GLY A 109 -5.00 9.31 5.62
N ALA A 110 -4.55 8.64 6.69
CA ALA A 110 -3.87 9.30 7.82
C ALA A 110 -2.68 10.19 7.42
N LEU A 111 -1.98 9.85 6.33
CA LEU A 111 -0.83 10.60 5.83
C LEU A 111 -1.15 11.60 4.71
N GLN A 112 -2.38 11.63 4.17
CA GLN A 112 -2.71 12.43 2.99
C GLN A 112 -2.38 13.92 3.16
N ARG A 113 -2.67 14.48 4.34
CA ARG A 113 -2.40 15.89 4.65
C ARG A 113 -0.92 16.22 4.84
N LEU A 114 -0.05 15.20 4.93
CA LEU A 114 1.39 15.36 5.12
C LEU A 114 2.15 15.21 3.80
N VAL A 115 1.49 14.71 2.75
CA VAL A 115 2.07 14.63 1.41
C VAL A 115 2.03 16.04 0.81
N PRO A 116 3.17 16.60 0.40
CA PRO A 116 3.18 17.90 -0.27
C PRO A 116 2.40 17.81 -1.57
N ASP A 117 1.72 18.90 -1.94
CA ASP A 117 1.06 18.98 -3.24
C ASP A 117 2.10 18.85 -4.35
N PHE A 118 2.05 17.74 -5.07
CA PHE A 118 2.76 17.60 -6.34
C PHE A 118 1.85 18.17 -7.43
N MET A 119 1.95 19.48 -7.64
CA MET A 119 1.49 20.13 -8.88
C MET A 119 2.56 19.99 -9.96
#